data_AF-A0A3Q7HXN2-F1
#
_entry.id   AF-A0A3Q7HXN2-F1
#
_cell.length_a   1.000
_cell.length_b   1.000
_cell.length_c   1.000
_cell.angle_alpha   90.00
_cell.angle_beta   90.00
_cell.angle_gamma   90.00
#
_symmetry.space_group_name_H-M   'P 1'
#
loop_
_entity.id
_entity.type
_entity.pdbx_description
1 polymer ?
#
loop_
_entity_poly.entity_id
_entity_poly.type
_entity_poly.pdbx_seq_one_letter_code
_entity_poly.pdbx_strand_id
1 'polypeptide(L)'
;MSHINVFYMFSPSWFSPLEKSFLWIAGFKPGLAFPLVMNSVNDLTENQIEMINGLKIETRIQERDLMDKLAKIQESVAAPPLMGLAQQYRMEMLQDGEISEVDEEIEIIRTAMENVVTDADRLRTKTADSVVGILNPLQSLKFLAAAAQLQLRIRMIGMQREAERRHQMDTSNGW
;
A
#
# COMPACT_ATOMS: atom_id res chain seq x y z
N MET A 1 11.25 18.68 10.84
CA MET A 1 10.09 18.20 10.05
C MET A 1 9.56 16.98 10.79
N SER A 2 8.29 16.97 11.20
CA SER A 2 7.72 15.82 11.91
C SER A 2 7.71 14.62 10.97
N HIS A 3 8.56 13.62 11.22
CA HIS A 3 8.49 12.33 10.53
C HIS A 3 7.11 11.74 10.84
N ILE A 4 6.24 11.64 9.84
CA ILE A 4 4.99 10.89 9.97
C ILE A 4 5.40 9.44 10.21
N ASN A 5 5.00 8.89 11.36
CA ASN A 5 5.30 7.51 11.69
C ASN A 5 4.78 6.57 10.58
N VAL A 6 5.69 5.77 10.01
CA VAL A 6 5.44 4.89 8.86
C VAL A 6 4.26 3.94 9.06
N PHE A 7 3.95 3.56 10.31
CA PHE A 7 2.82 2.68 10.61
C PHE A 7 1.47 3.29 10.19
N TYR A 8 1.33 4.63 10.21
CA TYR A 8 0.10 5.29 9.76
C TYR A 8 -0.16 5.13 8.26
N MET A 9 0.86 4.81 7.46
CA MET A 9 0.70 4.61 6.02
C MET A 9 0.01 3.29 5.67
N PHE A 10 -0.02 2.32 6.59
CA PHE A 10 -0.68 1.02 6.38
C PHE A 10 -2.19 1.04 6.70
N SER A 11 -2.67 2.04 7.45
CA SER A 11 -4.09 2.26 7.70
C SER A 11 -4.42 3.75 7.73
N PRO A 12 -4.35 4.43 6.57
CA PRO A 12 -4.65 5.85 6.50
C PRO A 12 -6.09 6.11 6.95
N SER A 13 -6.28 7.06 7.87
CA SER A 13 -7.60 7.43 8.38
C SER A 13 -8.47 8.13 7.32
N TRP A 14 -7.83 8.72 6.31
CA TRP A 14 -8.49 9.44 5.23
C TRP A 14 -8.97 8.54 4.08
N PHE A 15 -8.76 7.22 4.14
CA PHE A 15 -9.26 6.27 3.14
C PHE A 15 -10.52 5.55 3.63
N SER A 16 -11.50 5.42 2.75
CA SER A 16 -12.65 4.53 2.96
C SER A 16 -12.22 3.05 3.00
N PRO A 17 -13.03 2.14 3.57
CA PRO A 17 -12.72 0.71 3.58
C PRO A 17 -12.49 0.13 2.18
N LEU A 18 -13.19 0.65 1.16
CA LEU A 18 -12.99 0.24 -0.22
C LEU A 18 -11.60 0.66 -0.71
N GLU A 19 -11.18 1.91 -0.49
CA GLU A 19 -9.83 2.35 -0.85
C GLU A 19 -8.76 1.54 -0.12
N LYS A 20 -8.98 1.21 1.16
CA LYS A 20 -8.07 0.35 1.93
C LYS A 20 -7.92 -1.05 1.34
N SER A 21 -8.95 -1.60 0.69
CA SER A 21 -8.84 -2.91 0.02
C SER A 21 -7.92 -2.92 -1.20
N PHE A 22 -7.58 -1.75 -1.76
CA PHE A 22 -6.60 -1.61 -2.85
C PHE A 22 -5.20 -1.27 -2.35
N LEU A 23 -5.02 -1.08 -1.03
CA LEU A 23 -3.70 -0.86 -0.46
C LEU A 23 -2.87 -2.13 -0.51
N TRP A 24 -1.61 -1.96 -0.87
CA TRP A 24 -0.55 -2.96 -0.83
C TRP A 24 0.47 -2.51 0.22
N ILE A 25 1.61 -1.96 -0.19
CA ILE A 25 2.63 -1.40 0.70
C ILE A 25 2.51 0.12 0.67
N ALA A 26 1.74 0.67 1.64
CA ALA A 26 1.51 2.11 1.81
C ALA A 26 0.97 2.84 0.56
N GLY A 27 0.42 2.11 -0.41
CA GLY A 27 -0.02 2.63 -1.70
C GLY A 27 -0.56 1.50 -2.59
N PHE A 28 -0.83 1.80 -3.86
CA PHE A 28 -1.33 0.81 -4.82
C PHE A 28 -0.27 -0.22 -5.20
N LYS A 29 -0.72 -1.39 -5.66
CA LYS A 29 0.18 -2.42 -6.20
C LYS A 29 0.65 -2.02 -7.62
N PRO A 30 1.96 -1.87 -7.90
CA PRO A 30 2.48 -1.45 -9.20
C PRO A 30 1.91 -2.22 -10.40
N GLY A 31 1.68 -3.52 -10.21
CA GLY A 31 1.14 -4.44 -11.20
C GLY A 31 -0.26 -4.09 -11.71
N LEU A 32 -0.99 -3.19 -11.03
CA LEU A 32 -2.27 -2.66 -11.51
C LEU A 32 -2.11 -1.79 -12.78
N ALA A 33 -0.91 -1.25 -13.05
CA ALA A 33 -0.65 -0.47 -14.24
C ALA A 33 -0.85 -1.28 -15.53
N PHE A 34 -0.50 -2.58 -15.53
CA PHE A 34 -0.54 -3.44 -16.72
C PHE A 34 -1.96 -3.74 -17.24
N PRO A 35 -2.91 -4.25 -16.42
CA PRO A 35 -4.28 -4.38 -16.89
C PRO A 35 -4.89 -3.02 -17.24
N LEU A 36 -4.49 -1.94 -16.55
CA LEU A 36 -5.01 -0.61 -16.85
C LEU A 36 -4.58 -0.12 -18.24
N VAL A 37 -3.29 -0.21 -18.59
CA VAL A 37 -2.80 0.16 -19.94
C VAL A 37 -3.42 -0.73 -21.02
N MET A 38 -3.46 -2.06 -20.82
CA MET A 38 -4.00 -3.00 -21.80
C MET A 38 -5.49 -2.78 -22.09
N ASN A 39 -6.26 -2.30 -21.11
CA ASN A 39 -7.70 -2.06 -21.27
C ASN A 39 -8.06 -0.63 -21.69
N SER A 40 -7.16 0.34 -21.51
CA SER A 40 -7.43 1.76 -21.82
C SER A 40 -6.79 2.25 -23.11
N VAL A 41 -5.73 1.58 -23.57
CA VAL A 41 -5.00 1.93 -24.79
C VAL A 41 -5.34 0.90 -25.87
N ASN A 42 -6.23 1.27 -26.79
CA ASN A 42 -6.76 0.39 -27.84
C ASN A 42 -5.88 0.31 -29.11
N ASP A 43 -4.82 1.10 -29.16
CA ASP A 43 -3.94 1.29 -30.31
C ASP A 43 -2.48 0.92 -29.96
N LEU A 44 -2.27 -0.07 -29.10
CA LEU A 44 -0.94 -0.61 -28.80
C LEU A 44 -0.41 -1.42 -29.99
N THR A 45 0.87 -1.24 -30.31
CA THR A 45 1.57 -2.08 -31.29
C THR A 45 1.98 -3.42 -30.67
N GLU A 46 2.24 -4.43 -31.51
CA GLU A 46 2.72 -5.74 -31.05
C GLU A 46 4.00 -5.62 -30.21
N ASN A 47 4.95 -4.78 -30.66
CA ASN A 47 6.18 -4.52 -29.91
C ASN A 47 5.91 -3.87 -28.55
N GLN A 48 4.98 -2.91 -28.46
CA GLN A 48 4.60 -2.32 -27.16
C GLN A 48 3.97 -3.36 -26.24
N ILE A 49 3.12 -4.24 -26.76
CA ILE A 49 2.50 -5.32 -25.99
C ILE A 49 3.57 -6.27 -25.44
N GLU A 50 4.54 -6.67 -26.26
CA GLU A 50 5.66 -7.51 -25.83
C GLU A 50 6.49 -6.84 -24.73
N MET A 51 6.87 -5.58 -24.90
CA MET A 51 7.61 -4.80 -23.90
C MET A 51 6.83 -4.68 -22.58
N ILE A 52 5.53 -4.40 -22.64
CA ILE A 52 4.66 -4.31 -21.45
C ILE A 52 4.56 -5.67 -20.75
N ASN A 53 4.48 -6.77 -21.49
CA ASN A 53 4.45 -8.12 -20.90
C ASN A 53 5.77 -8.48 -20.22
N GLY A 54 6.91 -8.10 -20.80
CA GLY A 54 8.22 -8.25 -20.17
C GLY A 54 8.31 -7.45 -18.86
N LEU A 55 7.94 -6.16 -18.91
CA LEU A 55 7.91 -5.28 -17.75
C LEU A 55 6.97 -5.78 -16.64
N LYS A 56 5.85 -6.40 -17.01
CA LYS A 56 4.91 -7.03 -16.08
C LYS A 56 5.54 -8.17 -15.30
N ILE A 57 6.32 -9.01 -15.97
CA ILE A 57 7.01 -10.14 -15.32
C ILE A 57 8.08 -9.61 -14.35
N GLU A 58 8.90 -8.64 -14.78
CA GLU A 58 9.94 -8.03 -13.94
C GLU A 58 9.32 -7.38 -12.69
N THR A 59 8.28 -6.57 -12.88
CA THR A 59 7.59 -5.90 -11.78
C THR A 59 7.00 -6.90 -10.80
N ARG A 60 6.40 -8.00 -11.28
CA ARG A 60 5.84 -9.05 -10.42
C ARG A 60 6.89 -9.72 -9.54
N ILE A 61 8.12 -9.90 -10.05
CA ILE A 61 9.22 -10.46 -9.26
C ILE A 61 9.59 -9.48 -8.13
N GLN A 62 9.80 -8.20 -8.45
CA GLN A 62 10.14 -7.18 -7.46
C GLN A 62 9.03 -6.98 -6.41
N GLU A 63 7.77 -7.06 -6.82
CA GLU A 63 6.63 -7.05 -5.88
C GLU A 63 6.65 -8.23 -4.92
N ARG A 64 7.00 -9.44 -5.39
CA ARG A 64 7.10 -10.61 -4.53
C ARG A 64 8.26 -10.45 -3.54
N ASP A 65 9.41 -10.00 -4.00
CA ASP A 65 10.58 -9.79 -3.14
C ASP A 65 10.28 -8.77 -2.04
N LEU A 66 9.52 -7.71 -2.34
CA LEU A 66 9.07 -6.72 -1.34
C LEU A 66 8.05 -7.30 -0.36
N MET A 67 7.14 -8.14 -0.82
CA MET A 67 6.22 -8.85 0.07
C MET A 67 6.95 -9.80 1.01
N ASP A 68 7.95 -10.52 0.52
CA ASP A 68 8.76 -11.42 1.32
C ASP A 68 9.58 -10.65 2.37
N LYS A 69 10.12 -9.47 2.02
CA LYS A 69 10.76 -8.55 2.98
C LYS A 69 9.77 -8.09 4.05
N LEU A 70 8.58 -7.64 3.66
CA LEU A 70 7.55 -7.20 4.60
C LEU A 70 7.12 -8.34 5.54
N ALA A 71 6.93 -9.55 5.01
CA ALA A 71 6.56 -10.72 5.78
C ALA A 71 7.62 -11.05 6.85
N LYS A 72 8.92 -10.96 6.52
CA LYS A 72 10.01 -11.16 7.49
C LYS A 72 9.98 -10.15 8.63
N ILE A 73 9.68 -8.88 8.32
CA ILE A 73 9.53 -7.84 9.37
C ILE A 73 8.30 -8.14 10.23
N GLN A 74 7.20 -8.59 9.64
CA GLN A 74 6.00 -8.95 10.40
C GLN A 74 6.24 -10.19 11.28
N GLU A 75 6.96 -11.19 10.78
CA GLU A 75 7.34 -12.39 11.52
C GLU A 75 8.24 -12.05 12.71
N SER A 76 9.21 -11.15 12.54
CA SER A 76 10.09 -10.72 13.63
C SER A 76 9.32 -10.07 14.78
N VAL A 77 8.19 -9.41 14.50
CA VAL A 77 7.29 -8.81 15.51
C VAL A 77 6.30 -9.83 16.09
N ALA A 78 5.88 -10.83 15.30
CA ALA A 78 4.89 -11.83 15.70
C ALA A 78 5.47 -13.02 16.48
N ALA A 79 6.80 -13.17 16.56
CA ALA A 79 7.45 -14.24 17.30
C ALA A 79 7.11 -14.17 18.81
N PRO A 80 6.79 -15.31 19.46
CA PRO A 80 6.25 -15.38 20.83
C PRO A 80 6.98 -14.62 21.96
N PRO A 81 8.32 -14.41 21.94
CA PRO A 81 8.97 -13.62 22.99
C PRO A 81 8.43 -12.18 23.09
N LEU A 82 8.04 -11.54 21.98
CA LEU A 82 7.63 -10.13 21.98
C LEU A 82 6.17 -9.91 22.41
N MET A 83 5.28 -10.87 22.16
CA MET A 83 3.89 -10.78 22.63
C MET A 83 3.80 -11.05 24.15
N GLY A 84 4.68 -11.93 24.65
CA GLY A 84 4.91 -12.14 26.09
C GLY A 84 5.53 -10.91 26.75
N LEU A 85 6.51 -10.28 26.11
CA LEU A 85 7.09 -9.01 26.57
C LEU A 85 6.07 -7.87 26.55
N ALA A 86 5.20 -7.72 25.55
CA ALA A 86 4.15 -6.69 25.58
C ALA A 86 3.11 -6.89 26.70
N GLN A 87 2.83 -8.14 27.10
CA GLN A 87 2.00 -8.46 28.27
C GLN A 87 2.75 -8.28 29.59
N GLN A 88 4.04 -8.59 29.62
CA GLN A 88 4.92 -8.40 30.77
C GLN A 88 5.21 -6.91 31.00
N TYR A 89 5.47 -6.12 29.95
CA TYR A 89 5.59 -4.66 29.97
C TYR A 89 4.30 -3.98 30.42
N ARG A 90 3.11 -4.49 30.04
CA ARG A 90 1.85 -3.96 30.61
C ARG A 90 1.78 -4.18 32.13
N MET A 91 2.44 -5.22 32.64
CA MET A 91 2.54 -5.53 34.07
C MET A 91 3.69 -4.76 34.76
N GLU A 92 4.81 -4.54 34.10
CA GLU A 92 6.01 -3.83 34.57
C GLU A 92 5.91 -2.30 34.42
N MET A 93 5.01 -1.76 33.60
CA MET A 93 4.64 -0.33 33.61
C MET A 93 3.94 0.10 34.92
N LEU A 94 3.69 -0.84 35.84
CA LEU A 94 3.32 -0.59 37.23
C LEU A 94 4.56 -0.50 38.17
N GLN A 95 5.76 -0.75 37.66
CA GLN A 95 7.02 -0.80 38.42
C GLN A 95 8.19 -0.24 37.59
N ASP A 96 8.32 1.08 37.64
CA ASP A 96 9.53 1.91 37.50
C ASP A 96 10.82 1.25 36.94
N GLY A 97 11.28 1.68 35.74
CA GLY A 97 12.73 1.82 35.50
C GLY A 97 13.37 1.39 34.17
N GLU A 98 12.78 0.55 33.31
CA GLU A 98 13.42 0.10 32.05
C GLU A 98 12.57 0.44 30.81
N ILE A 99 12.80 1.63 30.25
CA ILE A 99 12.08 2.15 29.06
C ILE A 99 13.00 2.18 27.81
N SER A 100 14.32 1.96 27.98
CA SER A 100 15.31 2.21 26.91
C SER A 100 15.39 1.11 25.84
N GLU A 101 15.38 -0.17 26.21
CA GLU A 101 15.61 -1.27 25.25
C GLU A 101 14.43 -1.51 24.30
N VAL A 102 13.17 -1.36 24.79
CA VAL A 102 11.97 -1.49 23.95
C VAL A 102 11.83 -0.35 22.94
N ASP A 103 12.29 0.85 23.27
CA ASP A 103 12.26 1.97 22.32
C ASP A 103 13.25 1.73 21.16
N GLU A 104 14.43 1.16 21.45
CA GLU A 104 15.41 0.77 20.43
C GLU A 104 14.89 -0.32 19.47
N GLU A 105 14.23 -1.36 19.99
CA GLU A 105 13.61 -2.42 19.16
C GLU A 105 12.50 -1.87 18.25
N ILE A 106 11.68 -0.95 18.77
CA ILE A 106 10.62 -0.28 17.99
C ILE A 106 11.23 0.59 16.89
N GLU A 107 12.33 1.31 17.14
CA GLU A 107 13.02 2.10 16.12
C GLU A 107 13.64 1.23 15.01
N ILE A 108 14.15 0.03 15.34
CA ILE A 108 14.63 -0.94 14.33
C ILE A 108 13.48 -1.36 13.40
N ILE A 109 12.32 -1.73 13.97
CA ILE A 109 11.15 -2.11 13.17
C ILE A 109 10.64 -0.94 12.33
N ARG A 110 10.60 0.26 12.91
CA ARG A 110 10.20 1.48 12.19
C ARG A 110 11.10 1.72 10.98
N THR A 111 12.41 1.68 11.18
CA THR A 111 13.40 1.88 10.12
C THR A 111 13.25 0.81 9.02
N ALA A 112 13.04 -0.45 9.41
CA ALA A 112 12.82 -1.53 8.45
C ALA A 112 11.54 -1.32 7.63
N MET A 113 10.45 -0.87 8.26
CA MET A 113 9.21 -0.53 7.59
C MET A 113 9.36 0.68 6.65
N GLU A 114 10.07 1.74 7.07
CA GLU A 114 10.37 2.90 6.23
C GLU A 114 11.11 2.51 4.96
N ASN A 115 12.09 1.60 5.07
CA ASN A 115 12.82 1.07 3.92
C ASN A 115 11.91 0.31 2.95
N VAL A 116 11.02 -0.56 3.47
CA VAL A 116 10.08 -1.31 2.61
C VAL A 116 9.07 -0.39 1.92
N VAL A 117 8.56 0.63 2.62
CA VAL A 117 7.68 1.63 2.02
C VAL A 117 8.40 2.44 0.95
N THR A 118 9.65 2.83 1.20
CA THR A 118 10.49 3.57 0.23
C THR A 118 10.79 2.72 -1.01
N ASP A 119 11.16 1.45 -0.83
CA ASP A 119 11.40 0.53 -1.95
C ASP A 119 10.11 0.31 -2.78
N ALA A 120 8.96 0.20 -2.12
CA ALA A 120 7.66 0.07 -2.79
C ALA A 120 7.27 1.34 -3.57
N ASP A 121 7.56 2.52 -3.02
CA ASP A 121 7.36 3.80 -3.71
C ASP A 121 8.25 3.92 -4.96
N ARG A 122 9.52 3.54 -4.82
CA ARG A 122 10.45 3.47 -5.94
C ARG A 122 9.99 2.52 -7.03
N LEU A 123 9.45 1.35 -6.65
CA LEU A 123 8.90 0.40 -7.62
C LEU A 123 7.69 0.99 -8.36
N ARG A 124 6.77 1.65 -7.64
CA ARG A 124 5.61 2.33 -8.25
C ARG A 124 6.05 3.36 -9.29
N THR A 125 7.00 4.23 -8.94
CA THR A 125 7.54 5.27 -9.83
C THR A 125 8.24 4.64 -11.03
N LYS A 126 9.14 3.67 -10.81
CA LYS A 126 9.84 2.96 -11.89
C LYS A 126 8.85 2.30 -12.86
N THR A 127 7.82 1.61 -12.36
CA THR A 127 6.81 0.96 -13.21
C THR A 127 6.02 1.99 -14.02
N ALA A 128 5.59 3.10 -13.41
CA ALA A 128 4.87 4.15 -14.11
C ALA A 128 5.73 4.80 -15.22
N ASP A 129 6.97 5.16 -14.90
CA ASP A 129 7.92 5.73 -15.86
C ASP A 129 8.21 4.77 -17.01
N SER A 130 8.40 3.48 -16.72
CA SER A 130 8.67 2.47 -17.74
C SER A 130 7.46 2.25 -18.66
N VAL A 131 6.24 2.22 -18.11
CA VAL A 131 5.02 2.12 -18.93
C VAL A 131 4.90 3.34 -19.84
N VAL A 132 5.02 4.56 -19.30
CA VAL A 132 4.94 5.79 -20.08
C VAL A 132 6.07 5.86 -21.13
N GLY A 133 7.27 5.36 -20.82
CA GLY A 133 8.39 5.29 -21.77
C GLY A 133 8.20 4.31 -22.94
N ILE A 134 7.34 3.30 -22.79
CA ILE A 134 6.95 2.39 -23.89
C ILE A 134 5.88 3.03 -24.79
N LEU A 135 5.03 3.88 -24.21
CA LEU A 135 3.89 4.48 -24.88
C LEU A 135 4.27 5.76 -25.63
N ASN A 136 3.50 6.09 -26.67
CA ASN A 136 3.54 7.43 -27.24
C ASN A 136 2.75 8.43 -26.36
N PRO A 137 2.85 9.75 -26.60
CA PRO A 137 2.18 10.75 -25.75
C PRO A 137 0.65 10.59 -25.65
N LEU A 138 -0.02 10.23 -26.75
CA LEU A 138 -1.47 10.06 -26.75
C LEU A 138 -1.90 8.80 -25.99
N GLN A 139 -1.18 7.70 -26.17
CA GLN A 139 -1.39 6.47 -25.41
C GLN A 139 -1.13 6.67 -23.91
N SER A 140 -0.07 7.42 -23.57
CA SER A 140 0.26 7.80 -22.19
C SER A 140 -0.87 8.61 -21.56
N LEU A 141 -1.45 9.55 -22.30
CA LEU A 141 -2.60 10.32 -21.85
C LEU A 141 -3.82 9.42 -21.58
N LYS A 142 -4.13 8.48 -22.49
CA LYS A 142 -5.23 7.51 -22.29
C LYS A 142 -5.01 6.69 -21.02
N PHE A 143 -3.80 6.16 -20.83
CA PHE A 143 -3.42 5.39 -19.65
C PHE A 143 -3.56 6.19 -18.35
N LEU A 144 -2.98 7.39 -18.28
CA LEU A 144 -3.03 8.24 -17.08
C LEU A 144 -4.45 8.72 -16.78
N ALA A 145 -5.25 9.02 -17.81
CA ALA A 145 -6.66 9.35 -17.65
C ALA A 145 -7.44 8.16 -17.06
N ALA A 146 -7.19 6.94 -17.54
CA ALA A 146 -7.79 5.73 -16.96
C ALA A 146 -7.36 5.52 -15.50
N ALA A 147 -6.10 5.81 -15.15
CA ALA A 147 -5.60 5.73 -13.77
C ALA A 147 -6.33 6.72 -12.85
N ALA A 148 -6.45 7.97 -13.29
CA ALA A 148 -7.19 9.00 -12.56
C ALA A 148 -8.68 8.62 -12.40
N GLN A 149 -9.32 8.13 -13.46
CA GLN A 149 -10.71 7.69 -13.41
C GLN A 149 -10.91 6.53 -12.44
N LEU A 150 -10.01 5.55 -12.43
CA LEU A 150 -10.06 4.44 -11.48
C LEU A 150 -9.98 4.96 -10.03
N GLN A 151 -9.01 5.83 -9.74
CA GLN A 151 -8.84 6.42 -8.41
C GLN A 151 -10.08 7.18 -7.96
N LEU A 152 -10.64 8.02 -8.84
CA LEU A 152 -11.86 8.79 -8.55
C LEU A 152 -13.07 7.88 -8.31
N ARG A 153 -13.25 6.83 -9.13
CA ARG A 153 -14.37 5.89 -8.97
C ARG A 153 -14.27 5.10 -7.67
N ILE A 154 -13.08 4.61 -7.31
CA ILE A 154 -12.86 3.92 -6.03
C ILE A 154 -13.24 4.85 -4.87
N ARG A 155 -12.78 6.11 -4.90
CA ARG A 155 -13.12 7.11 -3.87
C ARG A 155 -14.62 7.36 -3.77
N MET A 156 -15.28 7.64 -4.89
CA MET A 156 -16.71 7.93 -4.94
C MET A 156 -17.55 6.77 -4.40
N ILE A 157 -17.30 5.55 -4.88
CA ILE A 157 -18.01 4.35 -4.42
C ILE A 157 -17.73 4.09 -2.94
N GLY A 158 -16.49 4.30 -2.50
CA GLY A 158 -16.09 4.13 -1.10
C GLY A 158 -16.87 5.05 -0.16
N MET A 159 -16.98 6.33 -0.50
CA MET A 159 -17.75 7.32 0.28
C MET A 159 -19.25 7.00 0.27
N GLN A 160 -19.81 6.62 -0.88
CA GLN A 160 -21.23 6.27 -1.00
C GLN A 160 -21.60 5.09 -0.07
N ARG A 161 -20.81 4.00 -0.11
CA ARG A 161 -21.02 2.83 0.77
C ARG A 161 -20.86 3.15 2.25
N GLU A 162 -20.09 4.17 2.59
CA GLU A 162 -19.92 4.60 3.98
C GLU A 162 -21.10 5.44 4.45
N ALA A 163 -21.60 6.35 3.61
CA ALA A 163 -22.82 7.11 3.90
C ALA A 163 -24.03 6.17 4.10
N GLU A 164 -24.19 5.16 3.24
CA GLU A 164 -25.25 4.15 3.35
C GLU A 164 -25.17 3.33 4.64
N ARG A 165 -23.96 2.90 5.04
CA ARG A 165 -23.76 2.17 6.30
C ARG A 165 -24.09 3.01 7.54
N ARG A 166 -23.71 4.29 7.54
CA ARG A 166 -24.04 5.21 8.64
C ARG A 166 -25.56 5.40 8.75
N HIS A 167 -26.23 5.60 7.62
CA HIS A 167 -27.68 5.73 7.60
C HIS A 167 -28.40 4.48 8.15
N GLN A 168 -27.95 3.27 7.76
CA GLN A 168 -28.51 2.03 8.31
C GLN A 168 -28.32 1.90 9.83
N MET A 169 -27.14 2.26 10.35
CA MET A 169 -26.87 2.24 11.79
C MET A 169 -27.77 3.22 12.57
N ASP A 170 -27.96 4.43 12.05
CA ASP A 170 -28.85 5.43 12.68
C ASP A 170 -30.32 4.96 12.69
N THR A 171 -30.78 4.33 11.60
CA THR A 171 -32.15 3.77 11.55
C THR A 171 -32.34 2.53 12.44
N SER A 172 -31.27 1.80 12.74
CA SER A 172 -31.31 0.60 13.58
C SER A 172 -31.19 0.90 15.08
N ASN A 173 -30.57 2.03 15.46
CA ASN A 173 -30.37 2.44 16.85
C ASN A 173 -31.49 3.38 17.37
N GLY A 174 -32.48 3.68 16.54
CA GLY A 174 -33.59 4.59 16.84
C GLY A 174 -34.88 3.92 17.33
N TRP A 175 -34.82 2.66 17.79
CA TRP A 175 -35.94 1.91 18.38
C TRP A 175 -35.61 1.47 19.81
#